data_AF-A0A2W6AW16-F1
#
_entry.id   AF-A0A2W6AW16-F1
#
_cell.length_a   1.000
_cell.length_b   1.000
_cell.length_c   1.000
_cell.angle_alpha   90.00
_cell.angle_beta   90.00
_cell.angle_gamma   90.00
#
_symmetry.space_group_name_H-M   'P 1'
#
loop_
_entity.id
_entity.type
_entity.pdbx_description
1 polymer ?
#
loop_
_entity_poly.entity_id
_entity_poly.type
_entity_poly.pdbx_seq_one_letter_code
_entity_poly.pdbx_strand_id
1 'polypeptide(L)'
;WQALEQTFQQGHKRTAAERLRSMLTTRVMNLARLNPTRTDLLERFQRLIDEYNAGSSNVEEFFQRLIAFTKDLTAEEQRTVAEHLTEEQLAVYDLLMRPSPELSDAEQSQVKRVAESLLDVLKREKLVLDWRKEQRSRASVRLTVEEKLDELPETFTRQLYAQKCDVVYQHVFDSYWDDGQSVYDRVA
;
A
#
# COMPACT_ATOMS: atom_id res chain seq x y z
N TRP A 1 17.15 13.96 -6.74
CA TRP A 1 18.27 13.32 -6.05
C TRP A 1 19.64 13.92 -6.39
N GLN A 2 19.90 14.27 -7.66
CA GLN A 2 21.17 14.87 -8.13
C GLN A 2 21.70 16.06 -7.28
N ALA A 3 20.84 16.99 -6.87
CA ALA A 3 21.25 18.12 -6.01
C ALA A 3 21.77 17.68 -4.63
N LEU A 4 21.20 16.61 -4.06
CA LEU A 4 21.68 16.04 -2.79
C LEU A 4 23.00 15.29 -2.99
N GLU A 5 23.17 14.59 -4.11
CA GLU A 5 24.44 13.97 -4.49
C GLU A 5 25.56 15.01 -4.66
N GLN A 6 25.28 16.14 -5.31
CA GLN A 6 26.23 17.25 -5.43
C GLN A 6 26.58 17.85 -4.06
N THR A 7 25.58 18.09 -3.22
CA THR A 7 25.79 18.58 -1.84
C THR A 7 26.65 17.60 -1.04
N PHE A 8 26.46 16.29 -1.25
CA PHE A 8 27.25 15.24 -0.64
C PHE A 8 28.72 15.29 -1.11
N GLN A 9 28.94 15.44 -2.42
CA GLN A 9 30.28 15.54 -3.03
C GLN A 9 31.03 16.82 -2.62
N GLN A 10 30.31 17.91 -2.34
CA GLN A 10 30.88 19.18 -1.84
C GLN A 10 31.32 19.13 -0.36
N GLY A 11 31.23 17.97 0.29
CA GLY A 11 31.69 17.76 1.66
C GLY A 11 30.59 17.89 2.73
N HIS A 12 29.39 18.32 2.36
CA HIS A 12 28.24 18.43 3.27
C HIS A 12 27.49 17.08 3.45
N LYS A 13 28.25 16.00 3.67
CA LYS A 13 27.79 14.60 3.63
C LYS A 13 26.64 14.31 4.60
N ARG A 14 26.81 14.68 5.87
CA ARG A 14 25.79 14.45 6.93
C ARG A 14 24.50 15.20 6.62
N THR A 15 24.60 16.45 6.20
CA THR A 15 23.44 17.27 5.83
C THR A 15 22.69 16.69 4.64
N ALA A 16 23.41 16.23 3.61
CA ALA A 16 22.80 15.59 2.44
C ALA A 16 22.09 14.27 2.82
N ALA A 17 22.71 13.43 3.65
CA ALA A 17 22.13 12.18 4.13
C ALA A 17 20.88 12.40 5.00
N GLU A 18 20.91 13.34 5.93
CA GLU A 18 19.74 13.65 6.77
C GLU A 18 18.57 14.21 5.98
N ARG A 19 18.84 15.08 5.00
CA ARG A 19 17.79 15.59 4.10
C ARG A 19 17.17 14.47 3.28
N LEU A 20 18.00 13.61 2.70
CA LEU A 20 17.52 12.45 1.92
C LEU A 20 16.67 11.52 2.80
N ARG A 21 17.17 11.19 4.00
CA ARG A 21 16.45 10.37 4.99
C ARG A 21 15.08 10.97 5.27
N SER A 22 15.00 12.25 5.63
CA SER A 22 13.74 12.91 5.97
C SER A 22 12.74 12.89 4.81
N MET A 23 13.19 13.14 3.58
CA MET A 23 12.32 13.08 2.40
C MET A 23 11.78 11.65 2.18
N LEU A 24 12.63 10.63 2.33
CA LEU A 24 12.23 9.24 2.17
C LEU A 24 11.29 8.78 3.29
N THR A 25 11.51 9.22 4.53
CA THR A 25 10.59 8.93 5.66
C THR A 25 9.17 9.35 5.32
N THR A 26 8.96 10.59 4.87
CA THR A 26 7.63 11.08 4.51
C THR A 26 7.01 10.25 3.38
N ARG A 27 7.78 9.94 2.33
CA ARG A 27 7.27 9.18 1.17
C ARG A 27 6.88 7.75 1.55
N VAL A 28 7.75 7.02 2.25
CA VAL A 28 7.50 5.63 2.66
C VAL A 28 6.30 5.56 3.59
N MET A 29 6.21 6.45 4.59
CA MET A 29 5.07 6.49 5.50
C MET A 29 3.76 6.77 4.76
N ASN A 30 3.78 7.68 3.78
CA ASN A 30 2.60 7.97 2.96
C ASN A 30 2.15 6.74 2.15
N LEU A 31 3.07 6.03 1.50
CA LEU A 31 2.74 4.83 0.72
C LEU A 31 2.23 3.69 1.61
N ALA A 32 2.89 3.45 2.74
CA ALA A 32 2.50 2.39 3.67
C ALA A 32 1.14 2.66 4.33
N ARG A 33 0.79 3.94 4.55
CA ARG A 33 -0.53 4.34 5.04
C ARG A 33 -1.66 4.01 4.05
N LEU A 34 -1.38 4.07 2.74
CA LEU A 34 -2.39 3.88 1.69
C LEU A 34 -2.56 2.41 1.32
N ASN A 35 -1.51 1.61 1.49
CA ASN A 35 -1.52 0.20 1.16
C ASN A 35 -0.78 -0.62 2.24
N PRO A 36 -1.51 -1.40 3.06
CA PRO A 36 -0.93 -2.14 4.18
C PRO A 36 0.09 -3.20 3.73
N THR A 37 0.07 -3.63 2.47
CA THR A 37 1.04 -4.61 1.97
C THR A 37 2.44 -4.03 1.79
N ARG A 38 2.62 -2.72 1.91
CA ARG A 38 3.92 -2.04 1.82
C ARG A 38 4.66 -1.94 3.16
N THR A 39 4.22 -2.69 4.17
CA THR A 39 4.87 -2.76 5.48
C THR A 39 6.33 -3.21 5.35
N ASP A 40 6.66 -4.09 4.40
CA ASP A 40 8.04 -4.53 4.16
C ASP A 40 8.98 -3.38 3.73
N LEU A 41 8.49 -2.42 2.94
CA LEU A 41 9.26 -1.24 2.54
C LEU A 41 9.57 -0.37 3.75
N LEU A 42 8.60 -0.21 4.65
CA LEU A 42 8.77 0.52 5.90
C LEU A 42 9.81 -0.17 6.81
N GLU A 43 9.72 -1.49 6.98
CA GLU A 43 10.67 -2.26 7.79
C GLU A 43 12.09 -2.21 7.22
N ARG A 44 12.24 -2.36 5.90
CA ARG A 44 13.55 -2.27 5.22
C ARG A 44 14.15 -0.88 5.39
N PHE A 45 13.34 0.17 5.26
CA PHE A 45 13.79 1.54 5.48
C PHE A 45 14.20 1.80 6.93
N GLN A 46 13.41 1.32 7.90
CA GLN A 46 13.72 1.44 9.32
C GLN A 46 15.04 0.73 9.67
N ARG A 47 15.25 -0.48 9.13
CA ARG A 47 16.51 -1.21 9.31
C ARG A 47 17.73 -0.43 8.80
N LEU A 48 17.63 0.23 7.65
CA LEU A 48 18.71 1.09 7.14
C LEU A 48 19.05 2.22 8.11
N ILE A 49 18.03 2.83 8.74
CA ILE A 49 18.22 3.88 9.73
C ILE A 49 18.87 3.33 11.01
N ASP A 50 18.39 2.18 11.48
CA ASP A 50 18.88 1.57 12.72
C ASP A 50 20.34 1.13 12.61
N GLU A 51 20.73 0.53 11.47
CA GLU A 51 22.12 0.15 11.20
C GLU A 51 23.06 1.36 11.18
N TYR A 52 22.64 2.49 10.61
CA TYR A 52 23.42 3.73 10.65
C TYR A 52 23.52 4.30 12.06
N ASN A 53 22.40 4.35 12.80
CA ASN A 53 22.36 4.87 14.17
C ASN A 53 23.19 4.01 15.15
N ALA A 54 23.26 2.70 14.91
CA ALA A 54 24.10 1.76 15.67
C ALA A 54 25.60 1.89 15.34
N GLY A 55 25.97 2.73 14.37
CA GLY A 55 27.34 2.89 13.90
C GLY A 55 27.84 1.73 13.04
N SER A 56 26.95 0.87 12.54
CA SER A 56 27.30 -0.27 11.69
C SER A 56 27.63 0.12 10.24
N SER A 57 27.38 1.38 9.84
CA SER A 57 27.76 1.93 8.54
C SER A 57 28.24 3.38 8.69
N ASN A 58 29.12 3.83 7.78
CA ASN A 58 29.54 5.23 7.71
C ASN A 58 28.55 6.07 6.88
N VAL A 59 28.73 7.40 6.88
CA VAL A 59 27.79 8.33 6.21
C VAL A 59 27.77 8.13 4.69
N GLU A 60 28.88 7.73 4.08
CA GLU A 60 28.98 7.41 2.66
C GLU A 60 28.15 6.18 2.30
N GLU A 61 28.33 5.10 3.05
CA GLU A 61 27.59 3.86 2.84
C GLU A 61 26.09 4.06 3.08
N PHE A 62 25.72 4.74 4.18
CA PHE A 62 24.33 5.06 4.48
C PHE A 62 23.69 5.87 3.35
N PHE A 63 24.37 6.91 2.86
CA PHE A 63 23.86 7.71 1.74
C PHE A 63 23.66 6.89 0.48
N GLN A 64 24.61 6.02 0.11
CA GLN A 64 24.47 5.15 -1.07
C GLN A 64 23.30 4.16 -0.93
N ARG A 65 23.09 3.61 0.27
CA ARG A 65 21.94 2.74 0.56
C ARG A 65 20.61 3.49 0.48
N LEU A 66 20.55 4.73 0.95
CA LEU A 66 19.37 5.59 0.77
C LEU A 66 19.10 5.87 -0.72
N ILE A 67 20.14 6.15 -1.52
CA ILE A 67 20.00 6.31 -2.98
C ILE A 67 19.49 5.03 -3.64
N ALA A 68 20.02 3.87 -3.28
CA ALA A 68 19.53 2.59 -3.77
C ALA A 68 18.05 2.39 -3.41
N PHE A 69 17.69 2.64 -2.15
CA PHE A 69 16.30 2.55 -1.68
C PHE A 69 15.34 3.47 -2.44
N THR A 70 15.80 4.64 -2.93
CA THR A 70 14.96 5.53 -3.75
C THR A 70 14.48 4.88 -5.04
N LYS A 71 15.24 3.95 -5.61
CA LYS A 71 14.85 3.25 -6.85
C LYS A 71 13.70 2.30 -6.59
N ASP A 72 13.81 1.50 -5.53
CA ASP A 72 12.75 0.59 -5.10
C ASP A 72 11.47 1.37 -4.77
N LEU A 73 11.61 2.48 -4.06
CA LEU A 73 10.47 3.34 -3.73
C LEU A 73 9.81 3.95 -4.97
N THR A 74 10.61 4.41 -5.92
CA THR A 74 10.10 4.98 -7.18
C THR A 74 9.38 3.94 -8.02
N ALA A 75 9.90 2.70 -8.05
CA ALA A 75 9.22 1.60 -8.74
C ALA A 75 7.87 1.28 -8.08
N GLU A 76 7.79 1.25 -6.75
CA GLU A 76 6.54 1.04 -6.04
C GLU A 76 5.52 2.15 -6.32
N GLU A 77 5.94 3.42 -6.31
CA GLU A 77 5.08 4.57 -6.60
C GLU A 77 4.51 4.53 -8.03
N GLN A 78 5.22 3.92 -8.97
CA GLN A 78 4.80 3.79 -10.37
C GLN A 78 3.84 2.61 -10.59
N ARG A 79 3.60 1.76 -9.59
CA ARG A 79 2.74 0.58 -9.75
C ARG A 79 1.28 0.92 -10.08
N THR A 80 0.75 2.02 -9.57
CA THR A 80 -0.60 2.48 -9.94
C THR A 80 -0.74 2.66 -11.46
N VAL A 81 0.26 3.29 -12.08
CA VAL A 81 0.34 3.48 -13.54
C VAL A 81 0.57 2.15 -14.25
N ALA A 82 1.53 1.34 -13.78
CA ALA A 82 1.89 0.07 -14.42
C ALA A 82 0.75 -0.95 -14.38
N GLU A 83 -0.02 -0.97 -13.30
CA GLU A 83 -1.12 -1.91 -13.09
C GLU A 83 -2.45 -1.40 -13.67
N HIS A 84 -2.49 -0.13 -14.10
CA HIS A 84 -3.71 0.59 -14.50
C HIS A 84 -4.78 0.63 -13.40
N LEU A 85 -4.35 0.91 -12.17
CA LEU A 85 -5.20 0.97 -10.99
C LEU A 85 -4.97 2.28 -10.24
N THR A 86 -6.04 2.82 -9.64
CA THR A 86 -5.87 3.86 -8.63
C THR A 86 -5.17 3.30 -7.39
N GLU A 87 -4.65 4.17 -6.54
CA GLU A 87 -4.00 3.76 -5.29
C GLU A 87 -4.92 2.95 -4.37
N GLU A 88 -6.22 3.29 -4.37
CA GLU A 88 -7.28 2.59 -3.65
C GLU A 88 -7.49 1.16 -4.18
N GLN A 89 -7.63 1.03 -5.50
CA GLN A 89 -7.79 -0.24 -6.19
C GLN A 89 -6.54 -1.12 -6.05
N LEU A 90 -5.36 -0.52 -6.12
CA LEU A 90 -4.09 -1.23 -5.97
C LEU A 90 -3.94 -1.83 -4.57
N ALA A 91 -4.39 -1.14 -3.52
CA ALA A 91 -4.35 -1.68 -2.16
C ALA A 91 -5.22 -2.93 -2.01
N VAL A 92 -6.45 -2.91 -2.55
CA VAL A 92 -7.33 -4.09 -2.56
C VAL A 92 -6.72 -5.21 -3.41
N TYR A 93 -6.22 -4.89 -4.60
CA TYR A 93 -5.56 -5.87 -5.47
C TYR A 93 -4.37 -6.54 -4.78
N ASP A 94 -3.49 -5.77 -4.12
CA ASP A 94 -2.32 -6.31 -3.43
C ASP A 94 -2.71 -7.20 -2.24
N LEU A 95 -3.76 -6.86 -1.50
CA LEU A 95 -4.30 -7.70 -0.44
C LEU A 95 -4.80 -9.05 -0.98
N LEU A 96 -5.44 -9.04 -2.15
CA LEU A 96 -5.86 -10.27 -2.84
C LEU A 96 -4.65 -11.09 -3.33
N MET A 97 -3.59 -10.42 -3.77
CA MET A 97 -2.40 -11.04 -4.35
C MET A 97 -1.30 -11.40 -3.33
N ARG A 98 -1.49 -11.14 -2.04
CA ARG A 98 -0.47 -11.46 -1.00
C ARG A 98 -1.07 -12.23 0.18
N PRO A 99 -0.88 -13.56 0.28
CA PRO A 99 -0.32 -14.46 -0.75
C PRO A 99 -1.29 -14.65 -1.94
N SER A 100 -0.76 -14.89 -3.14
CA SER A 100 -1.55 -15.21 -4.34
C SER A 100 -1.43 -16.69 -4.69
N PRO A 101 -2.46 -17.34 -5.26
CA PRO A 101 -2.28 -18.59 -5.97
C PRO A 101 -1.54 -18.37 -7.31
N GLU A 102 -1.23 -19.44 -8.02
CA GLU A 102 -0.76 -19.33 -9.41
C GLU A 102 -1.93 -18.86 -10.30
N LEU A 103 -1.70 -17.79 -11.05
CA LEU A 103 -2.72 -17.15 -11.89
C LEU A 103 -2.17 -16.88 -13.29
N SER A 104 -2.99 -17.18 -14.29
CA SER A 104 -2.79 -16.70 -15.66
C SER A 104 -3.04 -15.18 -15.77
N ASP A 105 -2.58 -14.57 -16.86
CA ASP A 105 -2.80 -13.13 -17.12
C ASP A 105 -4.29 -12.76 -17.16
N ALA A 106 -5.12 -13.67 -17.67
CA ALA A 106 -6.58 -13.49 -17.74
C ALA A 106 -7.20 -13.46 -16.34
N GLU A 107 -6.74 -14.35 -15.45
CA GLU A 107 -7.19 -14.42 -14.07
C GLU A 107 -6.68 -13.24 -13.24
N GLN A 108 -5.43 -12.81 -13.43
CA GLN A 108 -4.93 -11.58 -12.80
C GLN A 108 -5.77 -10.36 -13.21
N SER A 109 -6.13 -10.27 -14.49
CA SER A 109 -7.04 -9.23 -14.99
C SER A 109 -8.43 -9.33 -14.36
N GLN A 110 -8.92 -10.53 -14.06
CA GLN A 110 -10.17 -10.74 -13.33
C GLN A 110 -10.06 -10.23 -11.89
N VAL A 111 -8.98 -10.53 -11.17
CA VAL A 111 -8.76 -10.01 -9.81
C VAL A 111 -8.78 -8.48 -9.78
N LYS A 112 -8.17 -7.81 -10.77
CA LYS A 112 -8.22 -6.34 -10.89
C LYS A 112 -9.65 -5.81 -11.05
N ARG A 113 -10.45 -6.42 -11.93
CA ARG A 113 -11.87 -6.05 -12.13
C ARG A 113 -12.70 -6.25 -10.86
N VAL A 114 -12.44 -7.31 -10.10
CA VAL A 114 -13.10 -7.55 -8.82
C VAL A 114 -12.75 -6.45 -7.81
N ALA A 115 -11.47 -6.07 -7.71
CA ALA A 115 -11.03 -4.98 -6.84
C ALA A 115 -11.71 -3.64 -7.20
N GLU A 116 -11.78 -3.30 -8.49
CA GLU A 116 -12.49 -2.12 -8.98
C GLU A 116 -14.00 -2.17 -8.68
N SER A 117 -14.69 -3.23 -9.10
CA SER A 117 -16.13 -3.36 -8.91
C SER A 117 -16.54 -3.38 -7.44
N LEU A 118 -15.72 -3.97 -6.56
CA LEU A 118 -15.97 -3.98 -5.12
C LEU A 118 -16.03 -2.55 -4.58
N LEU A 119 -15.00 -1.75 -4.87
CA LEU A 119 -14.90 -0.38 -4.37
C LEU A 119 -16.04 0.50 -4.89
N ASP A 120 -16.41 0.35 -6.16
CA ASP A 120 -17.55 1.07 -6.75
C ASP A 120 -18.86 0.78 -5.99
N VAL A 121 -19.16 -0.49 -5.72
CA VAL A 121 -20.38 -0.88 -4.99
C VAL A 121 -20.34 -0.41 -3.54
N LEU A 122 -19.20 -0.60 -2.86
CA LEU A 122 -19.03 -0.16 -1.47
C LEU A 122 -19.27 1.35 -1.35
N LYS A 123 -18.61 2.17 -2.18
CA LYS A 123 -18.71 3.63 -2.14
C LYS A 123 -20.08 4.14 -2.55
N ARG A 124 -20.73 3.49 -3.51
CA ARG A 124 -22.06 3.89 -3.97
C ARG A 124 -23.16 3.57 -2.95
N GLU A 125 -23.06 2.44 -2.26
CA GLU A 125 -24.22 1.86 -1.55
C GLU A 125 -24.00 1.59 -0.06
N LYS A 126 -22.77 1.33 0.37
CA LYS A 126 -22.51 0.73 1.68
C LYS A 126 -21.76 1.65 2.64
N LEU A 127 -20.82 2.44 2.13
CA LEU A 127 -19.99 3.37 2.89
C LEU A 127 -20.69 4.73 3.07
N VAL A 128 -21.91 4.67 3.60
CA VAL A 128 -22.76 5.84 3.90
C VAL A 128 -22.54 6.32 5.35
N LEU A 129 -23.25 7.38 5.77
CA LEU A 129 -23.12 7.94 7.12
C LEU A 129 -23.24 6.86 8.21
N ASP A 130 -22.34 6.89 9.20
CA ASP A 130 -22.33 6.02 10.38
C ASP A 130 -22.24 4.50 10.11
N TRP A 131 -21.81 4.09 8.91
CA TRP A 131 -21.77 2.67 8.53
C TRP A 131 -20.92 1.80 9.48
N ARG A 132 -19.90 2.35 10.16
CA ARG A 132 -19.06 1.58 11.11
C ARG A 132 -19.66 1.48 12.50
N LYS A 133 -20.54 2.41 12.88
CA LYS A 133 -21.14 2.42 14.21
C LYS A 133 -22.20 1.33 14.33
N GLU A 134 -23.00 1.16 13.28
CA GLU A 134 -24.08 0.19 13.29
C GLU A 134 -23.61 -1.23 12.95
N GLN A 135 -24.02 -2.22 13.74
CA GLN A 135 -23.68 -3.62 13.48
C GLN A 135 -24.28 -4.13 12.15
N ARG A 136 -25.50 -3.68 11.82
CA ARG A 136 -26.18 -4.06 10.57
C ARG A 136 -25.43 -3.55 9.34
N SER A 137 -24.97 -2.30 9.39
CA SER A 137 -24.22 -1.67 8.28
C SER A 137 -22.86 -2.33 8.08
N ARG A 138 -22.13 -2.61 9.16
CA ARG A 138 -20.89 -3.40 9.10
C ARG A 138 -21.10 -4.80 8.50
N ALA A 139 -22.15 -5.50 8.92
CA ALA A 139 -22.49 -6.80 8.38
C ALA A 139 -22.84 -6.72 6.88
N SER A 140 -23.55 -5.67 6.46
CA SER A 140 -23.87 -5.42 5.05
C SER A 140 -22.61 -5.16 4.20
N VAL A 141 -21.64 -4.38 4.71
CA VAL A 141 -20.34 -4.17 4.06
C VAL A 141 -19.59 -5.49 3.93
N ARG A 142 -19.50 -6.28 5.01
CA ARG A 142 -18.82 -7.57 5.00
C ARG A 142 -19.45 -8.54 3.99
N LEU A 143 -20.78 -8.64 3.97
CA LEU A 143 -21.48 -9.46 2.99
C LEU A 143 -21.20 -9.00 1.56
N THR A 144 -21.15 -7.69 1.32
CA THR A 144 -20.84 -7.14 -0.01
C THR A 144 -19.41 -7.49 -0.45
N VAL A 145 -18.45 -7.50 0.49
CA VAL A 145 -17.08 -7.99 0.24
C VAL A 145 -17.12 -9.46 -0.15
N GLU A 146 -17.76 -10.32 0.65
CA GLU A 146 -17.87 -11.76 0.38
C GLU A 146 -18.52 -12.03 -1.00
N GLU A 147 -19.67 -11.41 -1.29
CA GLU A 147 -20.39 -11.56 -2.57
C GLU A 147 -19.56 -11.09 -3.78
N LYS A 148 -18.75 -10.03 -3.63
CA LYS A 148 -17.89 -9.54 -4.71
C LYS A 148 -16.68 -10.42 -4.91
N LEU A 149 -16.11 -10.94 -3.82
CA LEU A 149 -14.96 -11.84 -3.89
C LEU A 149 -15.34 -13.23 -4.42
N ASP A 150 -16.63 -13.60 -4.44
CA ASP A 150 -17.10 -14.82 -5.11
C ASP A 150 -16.85 -14.79 -6.63
N GLU A 151 -16.64 -13.60 -7.20
CA GLU A 151 -16.25 -13.40 -8.60
C GLU A 151 -14.75 -13.63 -8.86
N LEU A 152 -13.95 -14.00 -7.85
CA LEU A 152 -12.54 -14.33 -8.02
C LEU A 152 -12.36 -15.66 -8.78
N PRO A 153 -11.18 -15.87 -9.42
CA PRO A 153 -10.86 -17.14 -10.08
C PRO A 153 -10.95 -18.35 -9.13
N GLU A 154 -11.31 -19.52 -9.66
CA GLU A 154 -11.47 -20.76 -8.88
C GLU A 154 -10.18 -21.23 -8.18
N THR A 155 -9.02 -20.73 -8.62
CA THR A 155 -7.72 -20.95 -7.99
C THR A 155 -7.64 -20.39 -6.56
N PHE A 156 -8.50 -19.42 -6.20
CA PHE A 156 -8.68 -18.98 -4.83
C PHE A 156 -9.46 -20.03 -4.04
N THR A 157 -8.73 -20.98 -3.44
CA THR A 157 -9.31 -22.01 -2.57
C THR A 157 -10.18 -21.40 -1.48
N ARG A 158 -11.17 -22.16 -0.98
CA ARG A 158 -12.08 -21.71 0.08
C ARG A 158 -11.36 -21.11 1.31
N GLN A 159 -10.23 -21.70 1.71
CA GLN A 159 -9.44 -21.19 2.83
C GLN A 159 -8.81 -19.83 2.51
N LEU A 160 -8.21 -19.71 1.32
CA LEU A 160 -7.60 -18.46 0.87
C LEU A 160 -8.66 -17.37 0.69
N TYR A 161 -9.78 -17.69 0.06
CA TYR A 161 -10.94 -16.80 -0.10
C TYR A 161 -11.40 -16.22 1.25
N ALA A 162 -11.59 -17.08 2.28
CA ALA A 162 -12.04 -16.61 3.59
C ALA A 162 -11.03 -15.62 4.21
N GLN A 163 -9.73 -15.94 4.11
CA GLN A 163 -8.67 -15.03 4.53
C GLN A 163 -8.72 -13.70 3.75
N LYS A 164 -8.95 -13.74 2.42
CA LYS A 164 -9.06 -12.54 1.58
C LYS A 164 -10.24 -11.66 1.97
N CYS A 165 -11.40 -12.26 2.24
CA CYS A 165 -12.56 -11.53 2.73
C CYS A 165 -12.26 -10.80 4.03
N ASP A 166 -11.61 -11.47 4.98
CA ASP A 166 -11.24 -10.85 6.26
C ASP A 166 -10.28 -9.67 6.10
N VAL A 167 -9.20 -9.83 5.34
CA VAL A 167 -8.19 -8.75 5.18
C VAL A 167 -8.72 -7.59 4.35
N VAL A 168 -9.53 -7.85 3.32
CA VAL A 168 -10.16 -6.79 2.51
C VAL A 168 -11.20 -6.03 3.34
N TYR A 169 -12.05 -6.73 4.09
CA TYR A 169 -13.01 -6.08 4.98
C TYR A 169 -12.29 -5.23 6.04
N GLN A 170 -11.24 -5.76 6.67
CA GLN A 170 -10.47 -5.00 7.66
C GLN A 170 -9.85 -3.74 7.06
N HIS A 171 -9.27 -3.85 5.87
CA HIS A 171 -8.72 -2.70 5.16
C HIS A 171 -9.78 -1.64 4.86
N VAL A 172 -10.97 -2.04 4.40
CA VAL A 172 -12.10 -1.12 4.20
C VAL A 172 -12.50 -0.47 5.52
N PHE A 173 -12.58 -1.22 6.62
CA PHE A 173 -12.92 -0.67 7.92
C PHE A 173 -11.94 0.40 8.43
N ASP A 174 -10.64 0.17 8.21
CA ASP A 174 -9.58 1.06 8.65
C ASP A 174 -9.41 2.28 7.72
N SER A 175 -9.74 2.11 6.43
CA SER A 175 -9.46 3.09 5.37
C SER A 175 -10.59 4.08 5.10
N TYR A 176 -11.84 3.73 5.42
CA TYR A 176 -13.02 4.58 5.17
C TYR A 176 -13.70 4.98 6.48
N TRP A 177 -14.02 6.27 6.61
CA TRP A 177 -14.62 6.85 7.82
C TRP A 177 -16.13 7.11 7.69
N ASP A 178 -16.77 7.47 8.80
CA ASP A 178 -18.23 7.59 8.90
C ASP A 178 -18.79 8.86 8.24
N ASP A 179 -17.93 9.78 7.82
CA ASP A 179 -18.26 11.06 7.18
C ASP A 179 -18.03 11.02 5.66
N GLY A 180 -17.81 9.83 5.10
CA GLY A 180 -17.52 9.64 3.68
C GLY A 180 -16.07 9.96 3.30
N GLN A 181 -15.22 10.34 4.26
CA GLN A 181 -13.80 10.53 4.01
C GLN A 181 -13.05 9.18 3.98
N SER A 182 -11.92 9.15 3.29
CA SER A 182 -11.03 8.00 3.23
C SER A 182 -9.56 8.39 3.35
N VAL A 183 -8.70 7.41 3.65
CA VAL A 183 -7.24 7.60 3.62
C VAL A 183 -6.72 8.08 2.27
N TYR A 184 -7.48 7.83 1.19
CA TYR A 184 -7.17 8.13 -0.21
C TYR A 184 -7.52 9.57 -0.63
N ASP A 185 -8.47 10.23 0.05
CA ASP A 185 -8.87 11.61 -0.30
C ASP A 185 -7.74 12.63 -0.08
N ARG A 186 -6.76 12.28 0.76
CA ARG A 186 -5.59 13.14 1.05
C ARG A 186 -4.52 13.09 -0.04
N VAL A 187 -4.75 12.33 -1.11
CA VAL A 187 -3.82 12.10 -2.22
C VAL A 187 -4.38 12.62 -3.55
N ALA A 188 -5.66 12.96 -3.60
CA ALA A 188 -6.35 13.51 -4.77
C ALA A 188 -6.05 14.99 -5.01
#